data_AF-A0A366MHF1-F1
#
_entry.id   AF-A0A366MHF1-F1
#
_cell.length_a   1.000
_cell.length_b   1.000
_cell.length_c   1.000
_cell.angle_alpha   90.00
_cell.angle_beta   90.00
_cell.angle_gamma   90.00
#
_symmetry.space_group_name_H-M   'P 1'
#
loop_
_entity.id
_entity.type
_entity.pdbx_description
1 polymer ?
#
loop_
_entity_poly.entity_id
_entity_poly.type
_entity_poly.pdbx_seq_one_letter_code
_entity_poly.pdbx_strand_id
1 'polypeptide(L)'
;IAMDEINTQVNLVNEAISIIDQIAFQTNILSLNAAVEAATAGEAGKGFAVVAQEVRNLAARSAEAAKEIKDIVEKATIKANE
;
A
#
# COMPACT_ATOMS: atom_id res chain seq x y z
N ILE A 1 27.19 17.70 -3.22
CA ILE A 1 26.31 18.06 -4.37
C ILE A 1 25.68 16.80 -4.99
N ALA A 2 26.38 15.99 -5.80
CA ALA A 2 25.74 14.83 -6.47
C ALA A 2 25.13 13.80 -5.49
N MET A 3 25.83 13.46 -4.40
CA MET A 3 25.27 12.57 -3.37
C MET A 3 24.17 13.23 -2.54
N ASP A 4 24.21 14.55 -2.34
CA ASP A 4 23.13 15.27 -1.63
C ASP A 4 21.84 15.27 -2.45
N GLU A 5 21.95 15.42 -3.77
CA GLU A 5 20.82 15.33 -4.70
C GLU A 5 20.22 13.92 -4.70
N ILE A 6 21.05 12.88 -4.73
CA ILE A 6 20.59 11.48 -4.64
C ILE A 6 19.87 11.24 -3.31
N ASN A 7 20.43 11.65 -2.19
CA ASN A 7 19.80 11.52 -0.87
C ASN A 7 18.46 12.27 -0.80
N THR A 8 18.35 13.44 -1.44
CA THR A 8 17.09 14.18 -1.53
C THR A 8 16.03 13.41 -2.32
N GLN A 9 16.39 12.85 -3.48
CA GLN A 9 15.47 12.06 -4.30
C GLN A 9 15.02 10.78 -3.59
N VAL A 10 15.94 10.09 -2.90
CA VAL A 10 15.65 8.91 -2.08
C VAL A 10 14.61 9.24 -0.99
N ASN A 11 14.75 10.38 -0.31
CA ASN A 11 13.79 10.80 0.72
C ASN A 11 12.39 11.03 0.14
N LEU A 12 12.29 11.67 -1.03
CA LEU A 12 11.00 11.85 -1.72
C LEU A 12 10.36 10.52 -2.12
N VAL A 13 11.18 9.56 -2.57
CA VAL A 13 10.70 8.20 -2.88
C VAL A 13 10.17 7.51 -1.62
N ASN A 14 10.89 7.61 -0.49
CA ASN A 14 10.42 7.06 0.79
C ASN A 14 9.11 7.69 1.26
N GLU A 15 8.94 9.00 1.09
CA GLU A 15 7.69 9.69 1.39
C GLU A 15 6.54 9.19 0.51
N ALA A 16 6.77 9.06 -0.80
CA ALA A 16 5.78 8.52 -1.73
C ALA A 16 5.37 7.07 -1.38
N ILE A 17 6.33 6.22 -1.00
CA ILE A 17 6.06 4.85 -0.54
C ILE A 17 5.20 4.87 0.72
N SER A 18 5.48 5.76 1.68
CA SER A 18 4.67 5.91 2.89
C SER A 18 3.23 6.32 2.58
N ILE A 19 3.02 7.19 1.59
CA ILE A 19 1.67 7.59 1.14
C ILE A 19 0.95 6.39 0.51
N ILE A 20 1.64 5.58 -0.30
CA ILE A 20 1.06 4.37 -0.91
C ILE A 20 0.63 3.37 0.15
N ASP A 21 1.45 3.13 1.18
CA ASP A 21 1.12 2.23 2.28
C ASP A 21 -0.12 2.72 3.07
N GLN A 22 -0.21 4.04 3.29
CA GLN A 22 -1.40 4.64 3.90
C GLN A 22 -2.67 4.46 3.05
N ILE A 23 -2.57 4.66 1.72
CA ILE A 23 -3.69 4.44 0.79
C ILE A 23 -4.10 2.97 0.80
N ALA A 24 -3.15 2.04 0.79
CA ALA A 24 -3.41 0.61 0.87
C ALA A 24 -4.13 0.25 2.17
N PHE A 25 -3.68 0.79 3.31
CA PHE A 25 -4.34 0.60 4.60
C PHE A 25 -5.78 1.13 4.61
N GLN A 26 -6.00 2.35 4.12
CA GLN A 26 -7.33 2.95 4.02
C GLN A 26 -8.25 2.13 3.10
N THR A 27 -7.73 1.65 1.97
CA THR A 27 -8.46 0.79 1.03
C THR A 27 -8.85 -0.54 1.68
N ASN A 28 -7.97 -1.12 2.49
CA ASN A 28 -8.26 -2.33 3.25
C ASN A 28 -9.39 -2.09 4.27
N ILE A 29 -9.40 -0.96 5.00
CA ILE A 29 -10.50 -0.61 5.92
C ILE A 29 -11.82 -0.38 5.16
N LEU A 30 -11.78 0.32 4.02
CA LEU A 30 -12.96 0.55 3.19
C LEU A 30 -13.54 -0.78 2.67
N SER A 31 -12.69 -1.70 2.23
CA SER A 31 -13.10 -3.02 1.77
C SER A 31 -13.72 -3.87 2.87
N LEU A 32 -13.21 -3.76 4.11
CA LEU A 32 -13.78 -4.43 5.28
C LEU A 32 -15.18 -3.90 5.58
N ASN A 33 -15.36 -2.58 5.58
CA ASN A 33 -16.68 -1.97 5.79
C ASN A 33 -17.68 -2.40 4.71
N ALA A 34 -17.24 -2.46 3.43
CA ALA A 34 -18.07 -2.97 2.34
C ALA A 34 -18.43 -4.45 2.53
N ALA A 35 -17.52 -5.28 3.02
CA ALA A 35 -17.80 -6.67 3.33
C ALA A 35 -18.82 -6.83 4.48
N VAL A 36 -18.75 -5.97 5.51
CA VAL A 36 -19.73 -5.93 6.61
C VAL A 36 -21.12 -5.54 6.10
N GLU A 37 -21.22 -4.49 5.28
CA GLU A 37 -22.49 -4.06 4.71
C GLU A 37 -23.09 -5.11 3.77
N ALA A 38 -22.24 -5.78 2.97
CA ALA A 38 -22.65 -6.88 2.13
C ALA A 38 -23.19 -8.07 2.93
N ALA A 39 -22.59 -8.37 4.09
CA ALA A 39 -23.11 -9.40 5.00
C ALA A 39 -24.47 -8.98 5.60
N THR A 40 -24.64 -7.71 5.97
CA THR A 40 -25.91 -7.15 6.46
C THR A 40 -27.03 -7.26 5.42
N ALA A 41 -26.71 -7.08 4.13
CA ALA A 41 -27.66 -7.20 3.02
C ALA A 41 -28.02 -8.66 2.65
N GLY A 42 -27.40 -9.67 3.27
CA GLY A 42 -27.71 -11.08 3.06
C GLY A 42 -27.56 -11.53 1.60
N GLU A 43 -28.59 -12.15 1.03
CA GLU A 43 -28.57 -12.66 -0.34
C GLU A 43 -28.35 -11.56 -1.40
N ALA A 44 -28.87 -10.34 -1.16
CA ALA A 44 -28.69 -9.21 -2.07
C ALA A 44 -27.24 -8.68 -2.08
N GLY A 45 -26.48 -8.93 -1.02
CA GLY A 45 -25.10 -8.47 -0.86
C GLY A 45 -24.03 -9.41 -1.40
N LYS A 46 -24.38 -10.64 -1.83
CA LYS A 46 -23.39 -11.67 -2.24
C LYS A 46 -22.41 -11.22 -3.31
N GLY A 47 -22.89 -10.54 -4.35
CA GLY A 47 -22.00 -10.01 -5.40
C GLY A 47 -21.06 -8.93 -4.88
N PHE A 48 -21.55 -8.09 -3.97
CA PHE A 48 -20.78 -7.00 -3.36
C PHE A 48 -19.71 -7.53 -2.40
N ALA A 49 -19.99 -8.63 -1.69
CA ALA A 49 -19.01 -9.30 -0.82
C ALA A 49 -17.80 -9.84 -1.61
N VAL A 50 -18.01 -10.38 -2.81
CA VAL A 50 -16.92 -10.85 -3.68
C VAL A 50 -16.03 -9.68 -4.10
N VAL A 51 -16.63 -8.56 -4.51
CA VAL A 51 -15.88 -7.35 -4.89
C VAL A 51 -15.10 -6.79 -3.70
N ALA A 52 -15.72 -6.73 -2.52
CA ALA A 52 -15.07 -6.28 -1.29
C ALA A 52 -13.85 -7.15 -0.95
N GLN A 53 -13.95 -8.47 -1.10
CA GLN A 53 -12.82 -9.37 -0.87
C GLN A 53 -11.69 -9.17 -1.89
N GLU A 54 -12.01 -8.94 -3.17
CA GLU A 54 -10.99 -8.69 -4.20
C GLU A 54 -10.25 -7.37 -3.96
N VAL A 55 -10.99 -6.30 -3.61
CA VAL A 55 -10.40 -5.01 -3.23
C VAL A 55 -9.49 -5.16 -2.02
N ARG A 56 -9.90 -5.97 -1.02
CA ARG A 56 -9.08 -6.27 0.16
C ARG A 56 -7.77 -6.97 -0.21
N ASN A 57 -7.83 -7.96 -1.10
CA ASN A 57 -6.65 -8.67 -1.59
C ASN A 57 -5.71 -7.72 -2.33
N LEU A 58 -6.25 -6.83 -3.16
CA LEU A 58 -5.47 -5.84 -3.88
C LEU A 58 -4.79 -4.84 -2.93
N ALA A 59 -5.50 -4.37 -1.90
CA ALA A 59 -4.95 -3.51 -0.87
C ALA A 59 -3.80 -4.18 -0.11
N ALA A 60 -3.95 -5.45 0.28
CA ALA A 60 -2.89 -6.21 0.95
C ALA A 60 -1.65 -6.37 0.06
N ARG A 61 -1.83 -6.70 -1.23
CA ARG A 61 -0.73 -6.78 -2.21
C ARG A 61 -0.04 -5.43 -2.41
N SER A 62 -0.79 -4.33 -2.39
CA SER A 62 -0.22 -2.98 -2.52
C SER A 62 0.64 -2.62 -1.30
N ALA A 63 0.22 -2.98 -0.10
CA ALA A 63 1.00 -2.77 1.12
C ALA A 63 2.30 -3.60 1.13
N GLU A 64 2.23 -4.86 0.69
CA GLU A 64 3.40 -5.72 0.55
C GLU A 64 4.40 -5.16 -0.47
N ALA A 65 3.92 -4.74 -1.65
CA ALA A 65 4.77 -4.11 -2.66
C ALA A 65 5.41 -2.81 -2.16
N ALA A 66 4.65 -1.95 -1.45
CA ALA A 66 5.19 -0.72 -0.86
C ALA A 66 6.34 -1.03 0.13
N LYS A 67 6.17 -2.07 0.95
CA LYS A 67 7.21 -2.54 1.87
C LYS A 67 8.45 -3.04 1.14
N GLU A 68 8.30 -3.87 0.11
CA GLU A 68 9.44 -4.36 -0.69
C GLU A 68 10.21 -3.22 -1.36
N ILE A 69 9.52 -2.23 -1.91
CA ILE A 69 10.16 -1.06 -2.53
C ILE A 69 10.94 -0.27 -1.46
N LYS A 70 10.37 -0.10 -0.25
CA LYS A 70 11.07 0.56 0.86
C LYS A 70 12.37 -0.14 1.19
N ASP A 71 12.36 -1.46 1.31
CA ASP A 71 13.56 -2.26 1.61
C ASP A 71 14.61 -2.14 0.50
N ILE A 72 14.21 -2.08 -0.77
CA ILE A 72 15.11 -1.88 -1.91
C ILE A 72 15.76 -0.49 -1.87
N VAL A 73 14.96 0.55 -1.59
CA VAL A 73 15.44 1.94 -1.50
C VAL A 73 16.41 2.11 -0.32
N GLU A 74 16.11 1.51 0.82
CA GLU A 74 16.99 1.53 2.00
C GLU A 74 18.34 0.86 1.69
N LYS A 75 18.32 -0.32 1.07
CA LYS A 75 19.55 -1.02 0.63
C LYS A 75 20.36 -0.20 -0.38
N ALA A 76 19.69 0.43 -1.35
CA ALA A 76 20.35 1.29 -2.32
C ALA A 76 21.01 2.51 -1.66
N THR A 77 20.37 3.07 -0.63
CA THR A 77 20.88 4.20 0.15
C THR A 77 22.09 3.83 0.97
N ILE A 78 22.06 2.66 1.64
CA ILE A 78 23.22 2.14 2.39
C ILE A 78 24.42 1.98 1.44
N LYS A 79 24.21 1.32 0.29
CA LYS A 79 25.27 1.07 -0.69
C LYS A 79 25.82 2.34 -1.34
N ALA A 80 25.03 3.41 -1.46
CA ALA A 80 25.48 4.69 -2.01
C ALA A 80 26.34 5.50 -1.03
N ASN A 81 26.25 5.19 0.27
CA ASN A 81 27.01 5.86 1.35
C ASN A 81 28.25 5.06 1.79
N GLU A 82 28.48 3.86 1.24
CA GLU A 82 29.75 3.12 1.32
C GLU A 82 30.77 3.65 0.31
#